data_AF-A0A516SEX0-F1
#
_entry.id   AF-A0A516SEX0-F1
#
_cell.length_a   1.000
_cell.length_b   1.000
_cell.length_c   1.000
_cell.angle_alpha   90.00
_cell.angle_beta   90.00
_cell.angle_gamma   90.00
#
_symmetry.space_group_name_H-M   'P 1'
#
loop_
_entity.id
_entity.type
_entity.pdbx_description
1 polymer ?
#
loop_
_entity_poly.entity_id
_entity_poly.type
_entity_poly.pdbx_seq_one_letter_code
_entity_poly.pdbx_strand_id
1 'polypeptide(L)'
;MHTKRLAFIFLSTGLACCTAWYFFGASKVAAKATDPAASQSTTPVASNGFFGDSSTTLPTSQTPSAASSTSATAGMLQAFNKLQSARSFIHEAIRHPESGGIRYANRAWADCINAAGSTGLMRGLFKVVPGSRESQAEAAIKSKCDITDSDLATLKSASRKYASVDPLSQIGRKSDYAKTSEAHLALAKEVISAGSPILFDKLKYSREYKLAGGQSDYEAYFDGKWYRGGNESAYTEALILAQCEFGMNCGPDSLRTLAQCSDKGWCANSLAESVRIGWSKELPQHVDAVFSLRDKIVAAIKAGDASAFAPGL
;
A
#
# COMPACT_ATOMS: atom_id res chain seq x y z
N MET A 1 15.43 -45.73 53.62
CA MET A 1 16.46 -45.41 52.61
C MET A 1 15.75 -44.91 51.35
N HIS A 2 15.32 -43.65 51.27
CA HIS A 2 16.12 -42.48 50.85
C HIS A 2 17.03 -42.84 49.66
N THR A 3 16.76 -42.43 48.42
CA THR A 3 17.01 -41.03 47.99
C THR A 3 16.54 -40.75 46.55
N LYS A 4 16.06 -39.51 46.35
CA LYS A 4 16.23 -38.62 45.18
C LYS A 4 15.46 -38.90 43.87
N ARG A 5 14.28 -38.27 43.76
CA ARG A 5 13.79 -37.65 42.52
C ARG A 5 13.38 -36.20 42.84
N LEU A 6 14.19 -35.24 42.40
CA LEU A 6 13.92 -33.81 42.53
C LEU A 6 14.59 -33.07 41.36
N ALA A 7 13.88 -32.03 40.92
CA ALA A 7 14.32 -30.94 40.05
C ALA A 7 14.32 -31.17 38.53
N PHE A 8 13.18 -30.87 37.89
CA PHE A 8 13.12 -30.17 36.61
C PHE A 8 11.84 -29.32 36.56
N ILE A 9 11.86 -28.21 37.30
CA ILE A 9 10.91 -27.10 37.19
C ILE A 9 11.76 -25.83 37.29
N PHE A 10 11.42 -24.82 36.48
CA PHE A 10 12.05 -23.49 36.28
C PHE A 10 13.07 -23.40 35.13
N LEU A 11 12.58 -23.01 33.96
CA LEU A 11 13.11 -21.86 33.20
C LEU A 11 12.16 -21.53 32.03
N SER A 12 11.08 -20.79 32.27
CA SER A 12 10.22 -20.26 31.18
C SER A 12 9.53 -18.94 31.51
N THR A 13 10.12 -18.13 32.40
CA THR A 13 9.66 -16.76 32.71
C THR A 13 10.78 -15.78 32.44
N GLY A 14 10.93 -15.37 31.18
CA GLY A 14 11.99 -14.42 30.83
C GLY A 14 11.96 -13.93 29.40
N LEU A 15 10.79 -13.63 28.81
CA LEU A 15 10.74 -12.96 27.50
C LEU A 15 9.41 -12.26 27.19
N ALA A 16 8.83 -11.53 28.16
CA ALA A 16 7.51 -10.89 27.97
C ALA A 16 7.41 -9.42 28.42
N CYS A 17 8.52 -8.68 28.51
CA CYS A 17 8.48 -7.30 29.05
C CYS A 17 9.01 -6.17 28.14
N CYS A 18 9.48 -6.46 26.91
CA CYS A 18 10.19 -5.43 26.12
C CYS A 18 9.53 -4.97 24.81
N THR A 19 8.31 -5.39 24.46
CA THR A 19 7.69 -5.00 23.16
C THR A 19 6.47 -4.08 23.25
N ALA A 20 6.09 -3.62 24.45
CA ALA A 20 4.88 -2.79 24.63
C ALA A 20 5.10 -1.26 24.53
N TRP A 21 6.30 -0.79 24.15
CA TRP A 21 6.64 0.65 24.20
C TRP A 21 6.64 1.40 22.87
N TYR A 22 6.24 0.78 21.76
CA TYR A 22 6.33 1.40 20.43
C TYR A 22 5.09 2.16 19.93
N PHE A 23 3.98 2.23 20.67
CA PHE A 23 2.73 2.82 20.13
C PHE A 23 2.09 3.99 20.89
N PHE A 24 2.73 4.58 21.90
CA PHE A 24 2.21 5.81 22.53
C PHE A 24 3.30 6.87 22.72
N GLY A 25 3.78 7.40 21.60
CA GLY A 25 4.53 8.65 21.56
C GLY A 25 3.63 9.82 21.18
N ALA A 26 2.69 10.21 22.05
CA ALA A 26 1.94 11.46 21.92
C ALA A 26 2.89 12.65 22.18
N SER A 27 3.70 12.98 21.18
CA SER A 27 4.59 14.13 21.23
C SER A 27 3.78 15.39 20.93
N LYS A 28 3.47 16.16 21.98
CA LYS A 28 3.08 17.57 21.83
C LYS A 28 4.26 18.33 21.23
N VAL A 29 4.29 18.51 19.92
CA VAL A 29 5.26 19.38 19.25
C VAL A 29 4.51 20.60 18.72
N ALA A 30 4.76 21.74 19.37
CA ALA A 30 4.36 23.04 18.87
C ALA A 30 5.10 23.31 17.54
N ALA A 31 4.35 23.39 16.44
CA ALA A 31 4.90 23.72 15.14
C ALA A 31 5.22 25.23 15.07
N LYS A 32 6.51 25.57 14.98
CA LYS A 32 6.97 26.89 14.56
C LYS A 32 7.33 26.79 13.07
N ALA A 33 6.50 27.39 12.22
CA ALA A 33 6.70 27.44 10.78
C ALA A 33 7.67 28.58 10.42
N THR A 34 8.69 28.26 9.62
CA THR A 34 9.50 29.24 8.88
C THR A 34 9.84 28.63 7.53
N ASP A 35 9.18 29.13 6.49
CA ASP A 35 9.55 28.92 5.09
C ASP A 35 10.65 29.91 4.68
N PRO A 36 11.53 29.51 3.76
CA PRO A 36 12.06 30.46 2.81
C PRO A 36 11.72 30.04 1.38
N ALA A 37 11.07 30.98 0.68
CA ALA A 37 10.88 30.97 -0.76
C ALA A 37 12.23 31.11 -1.49
N ALA A 38 12.44 30.33 -2.54
CA ALA A 38 13.48 30.58 -3.53
C ALA A 38 12.85 30.48 -4.93
N SER A 39 12.71 31.65 -5.55
CA SER A 39 12.41 31.81 -6.98
C SER A 39 13.64 31.44 -7.80
N GLN A 40 13.47 30.69 -8.89
CA GLN A 40 14.46 30.64 -9.97
C GLN A 40 13.80 30.81 -11.33
N SER A 41 14.40 31.72 -12.08
CA SER A 41 14.01 32.25 -13.37
C SER A 41 14.26 31.28 -14.52
N THR A 42 13.39 31.39 -15.50
CA THR A 42 13.42 30.79 -16.84
C THR A 42 14.50 31.39 -17.73
N THR A 43 15.12 30.55 -18.57
CA THR A 43 15.71 30.95 -19.86
C THR A 43 15.35 29.92 -20.94
N PRO A 44 14.85 30.33 -22.12
CA PRO A 44 14.63 29.41 -23.23
C PRO A 44 15.88 29.36 -24.13
N VAL A 45 16.32 28.16 -24.48
CA VAL A 45 17.31 27.92 -25.55
C VAL A 45 16.60 27.24 -26.71
N ALA A 46 16.61 27.92 -27.86
CA ALA A 46 16.22 27.37 -29.14
C ALA A 46 17.39 26.57 -29.75
N SER A 47 17.11 25.41 -30.32
CA SER A 47 18.00 24.82 -31.33
C SER A 47 17.18 24.18 -32.46
N ASN A 48 17.50 24.61 -33.67
CA ASN A 48 17.05 24.06 -34.96
C ASN A 48 18.06 23.01 -35.45
N GLY A 49 17.56 22.03 -36.22
CA GLY A 49 18.33 21.11 -37.08
C GLY A 49 17.58 19.77 -37.16
N PHE A 50 16.89 19.37 -38.24
CA PHE A 50 17.17 19.35 -39.69
C PHE A 50 18.36 18.46 -40.09
N PHE A 51 18.16 17.13 -40.06
CA PHE A 51 18.73 16.07 -40.91
C PHE A 51 17.79 14.86 -40.68
N GLY A 52 17.34 14.03 -41.62
CA GLY A 52 17.81 13.65 -42.94
C GLY A 52 17.43 12.17 -43.08
N ASP A 53 16.70 11.85 -44.14
CA ASP A 53 16.09 10.54 -44.41
C ASP A 53 17.06 9.36 -44.40
N SER A 54 16.58 8.21 -43.88
CA SER A 54 16.96 6.86 -44.35
C SER A 54 15.98 5.82 -43.77
N SER A 55 14.92 5.52 -44.51
CA SER A 55 14.00 4.42 -44.23
C SER A 55 14.61 3.09 -44.69
N THR A 56 15.15 2.32 -43.75
CA THR A 56 15.42 0.90 -43.91
C THR A 56 14.32 0.12 -43.18
N THR A 57 13.31 -0.34 -43.91
CA THR A 57 12.23 -1.21 -43.39
C THR A 57 12.77 -2.59 -43.05
N LEU A 58 13.11 -2.78 -41.78
CA LEU A 58 13.30 -4.09 -41.15
C LEU A 58 11.92 -4.70 -40.80
N PRO A 59 11.80 -6.04 -40.73
CA PRO A 59 10.55 -6.70 -40.39
C PRO A 59 10.11 -6.30 -38.97
N THR A 60 8.99 -5.57 -38.90
CA THR A 60 8.33 -5.18 -37.67
C THR A 60 7.87 -6.42 -36.93
N SER A 61 8.67 -6.88 -35.97
CA SER A 61 8.19 -7.73 -34.88
C SER A 61 6.99 -7.04 -34.26
N GLN A 62 5.80 -7.63 -34.45
CA GLN A 62 4.53 -7.12 -33.94
C GLN A 62 4.67 -6.91 -32.43
N THR A 63 4.89 -5.65 -32.05
CA THR A 63 4.89 -5.26 -30.65
C THR A 63 3.46 -5.41 -30.17
N PRO A 64 3.19 -6.20 -29.12
CA PRO A 64 1.83 -6.37 -28.59
C PRO A 64 1.23 -4.99 -28.32
N SER A 65 0.09 -4.69 -28.95
CA SER A 65 -0.58 -3.40 -28.83
C SER A 65 -0.94 -3.14 -27.37
N ALA A 66 -0.41 -2.06 -26.79
CA ALA A 66 -0.60 -1.67 -25.39
C ALA A 66 -2.09 -1.41 -25.03
N ALA A 67 -2.97 -1.25 -26.02
CA ALA A 67 -4.41 -1.08 -25.79
C ALA A 67 -5.10 -2.36 -25.27
N SER A 68 -4.58 -3.55 -25.61
CA SER A 68 -5.21 -4.82 -25.22
C SER A 68 -4.91 -5.21 -23.76
N SER A 69 -3.76 -4.78 -23.21
CA SER A 69 -3.36 -5.11 -21.83
C SER A 69 -4.18 -4.35 -20.78
N THR A 70 -4.58 -3.11 -21.07
CA THR A 70 -5.43 -2.30 -20.17
C THR A 70 -6.79 -2.96 -19.91
N SER A 71 -7.40 -3.57 -20.93
CA SER A 71 -8.69 -4.25 -20.79
C SER A 71 -8.60 -5.54 -19.97
N ALA A 72 -7.51 -6.30 -20.09
CA ALA A 72 -7.31 -7.54 -19.35
C ALA A 72 -7.10 -7.28 -17.84
N THR A 73 -6.31 -6.26 -17.51
CA THR A 73 -6.10 -5.84 -16.12
C THR A 73 -7.37 -5.30 -15.46
N ALA A 74 -8.26 -4.64 -16.22
CA ALA A 74 -9.56 -4.21 -15.72
C ALA A 74 -10.45 -5.39 -15.28
N GLY A 75 -10.40 -6.51 -15.99
CA GLY A 75 -11.09 -7.75 -15.61
C GLY A 75 -10.58 -8.30 -14.27
N MET A 76 -9.26 -8.31 -14.06
CA MET A 76 -8.67 -8.72 -12.78
C MET A 76 -9.05 -7.81 -11.62
N LEU A 77 -9.08 -6.49 -11.82
CA LEU A 77 -9.57 -5.55 -10.81
C LEU A 77 -11.03 -5.84 -10.42
N GLN A 78 -11.89 -6.07 -11.40
CA GLN A 78 -13.30 -6.37 -11.15
C GLN A 78 -13.47 -7.68 -10.36
N ALA A 79 -12.72 -8.73 -10.73
CA ALA A 79 -12.72 -9.99 -10.00
C ALA A 79 -12.21 -9.82 -8.56
N PHE A 80 -11.15 -9.04 -8.36
CA PHE A 80 -10.60 -8.71 -7.05
C PHE A 80 -11.61 -7.96 -6.18
N ASN A 81 -12.34 -7.00 -6.75
CA ASN A 81 -13.34 -6.22 -6.02
C ASN A 81 -14.55 -7.04 -5.55
N LYS A 82 -14.90 -8.08 -6.30
CA LYS A 82 -16.04 -8.99 -6.03
C LYS A 82 -15.65 -10.20 -5.18
N LEU A 83 -14.44 -10.20 -4.62
CA LEU A 83 -13.89 -11.30 -3.84
C LEU A 83 -14.82 -11.76 -2.71
N GLN A 84 -15.26 -13.02 -2.79
CA GLN A 84 -15.93 -13.71 -1.68
C GLN A 84 -15.01 -14.69 -0.94
N SER A 85 -14.02 -15.28 -1.63
CA SER A 85 -12.95 -16.09 -1.03
C SER A 85 -11.61 -15.76 -1.67
N ALA A 86 -10.66 -15.29 -0.84
CA ALA A 86 -9.27 -15.04 -1.20
C ALA A 86 -8.62 -16.27 -1.80
N ARG A 87 -8.91 -17.45 -1.26
CA ARG A 87 -8.40 -18.72 -1.77
C ARG A 87 -8.81 -18.94 -3.23
N SER A 88 -10.10 -18.92 -3.53
CA SER A 88 -10.60 -19.15 -4.89
C SER A 88 -10.05 -18.12 -5.88
N PHE A 89 -10.00 -16.85 -5.49
CA PHE A 89 -9.46 -15.79 -6.34
C PHE A 89 -7.96 -15.97 -6.60
N ILE A 90 -7.16 -16.33 -5.59
CA ILE A 90 -5.72 -16.57 -5.77
C ILE A 90 -5.50 -17.67 -6.82
N HIS A 91 -6.21 -18.80 -6.71
CA HIS A 91 -6.09 -19.90 -7.67
C HIS A 91 -6.50 -19.53 -9.09
N GLU A 92 -7.49 -18.65 -9.23
CA GLU A 92 -7.89 -18.16 -10.54
C GLU A 92 -6.88 -17.14 -11.09
N ALA A 93 -6.49 -16.16 -10.29
CA ALA A 93 -5.60 -15.08 -10.71
C ALA A 93 -4.21 -15.59 -11.15
N ILE A 94 -3.65 -16.62 -10.49
CA ILE A 94 -2.36 -17.19 -10.91
C ILE A 94 -2.39 -17.87 -12.29
N ARG A 95 -3.58 -18.15 -12.86
CA ARG A 95 -3.74 -18.70 -14.21
C ARG A 95 -3.70 -17.63 -15.31
N HIS A 96 -3.82 -16.35 -14.92
CA HIS A 96 -3.86 -15.20 -15.84
C HIS A 96 -2.70 -14.22 -15.55
N PRO A 97 -1.43 -14.66 -15.58
CA PRO A 97 -0.29 -13.78 -15.31
C PRO A 97 -0.19 -12.63 -16.31
N GLU A 98 -0.55 -12.84 -17.58
CA GLU A 98 -0.57 -11.79 -18.62
C GLU A 98 -1.52 -10.63 -18.29
N SER A 99 -2.52 -10.88 -17.44
CA SER A 99 -3.50 -9.89 -16.99
C SER A 99 -3.09 -9.18 -15.69
N GLY A 100 -1.91 -9.48 -15.13
CA GLY A 100 -1.46 -8.99 -13.81
C GLY A 100 -1.92 -9.85 -12.64
N GLY A 101 -2.40 -11.06 -12.91
CA GLY A 101 -3.02 -11.94 -11.91
C GLY A 101 -2.10 -12.36 -10.77
N ILE A 102 -0.78 -12.47 -10.97
CA ILE A 102 0.19 -12.76 -9.90
C ILE A 102 0.25 -11.60 -8.91
N ARG A 103 0.27 -10.36 -9.40
CA ARG A 103 0.29 -9.18 -8.52
C ARG A 103 -1.02 -9.08 -7.73
N TYR A 104 -2.17 -9.32 -8.37
CA TYR A 104 -3.46 -9.35 -7.70
C TYR A 104 -3.58 -10.47 -6.66
N ALA A 105 -3.07 -11.67 -6.95
CA ALA A 105 -3.06 -12.77 -5.99
C ALA A 105 -2.21 -12.44 -4.75
N ASN A 106 -1.00 -11.89 -4.95
CA ASN A 106 -0.15 -11.40 -3.86
C ASN A 106 -0.84 -10.28 -3.06
N ARG A 107 -1.57 -9.39 -3.74
CA ARG A 107 -2.33 -8.33 -3.09
C ARG A 107 -3.46 -8.88 -2.21
N ALA A 108 -4.24 -9.84 -2.70
CA ALA A 108 -5.32 -10.49 -1.93
C ALA A 108 -4.77 -11.18 -0.68
N TRP A 109 -3.66 -11.91 -0.82
CA TRP A 109 -2.97 -12.52 0.31
C TRP A 109 -2.46 -11.49 1.32
N ALA A 110 -1.81 -10.41 0.87
CA ALA A 110 -1.34 -9.35 1.74
C ALA A 110 -2.50 -8.66 2.49
N ASP A 111 -3.62 -8.40 1.82
CA ASP A 111 -4.81 -7.82 2.45
C ASP A 111 -5.41 -8.74 3.51
N CYS A 112 -5.40 -10.05 3.27
CA CYS A 112 -5.80 -11.03 4.28
C CYS A 112 -4.85 -11.07 5.49
N ILE A 113 -3.53 -11.03 5.28
CA ILE A 113 -2.58 -10.96 6.38
C ILE A 113 -2.76 -9.68 7.18
N ASN A 114 -2.90 -8.54 6.51
CA ASN A 114 -3.06 -7.25 7.19
C ASN A 114 -4.36 -7.20 7.98
N ALA A 115 -5.46 -7.73 7.43
CA ALA A 115 -6.74 -7.80 8.11
C ALA A 115 -6.73 -8.81 9.28
N ALA A 116 -5.99 -9.92 9.19
CA ALA A 116 -5.91 -10.92 10.25
C ALA A 116 -4.88 -10.57 11.35
N GLY A 117 -3.70 -10.08 10.97
CA GLY A 117 -2.58 -9.80 11.88
C GLY A 117 -2.88 -8.70 12.89
N SER A 118 -3.68 -7.71 12.49
CA SER A 118 -4.14 -6.63 13.35
C SER A 118 -5.07 -7.11 14.48
N THR A 119 -5.76 -8.24 14.29
CA THR A 119 -6.62 -8.85 15.33
C THR A 119 -5.83 -9.51 16.48
N GLY A 120 -4.52 -9.71 16.33
CA GLY A 120 -3.71 -10.43 17.33
C GLY A 120 -3.18 -9.55 18.46
N LEU A 121 -2.60 -8.39 18.12
CA LEU A 121 -1.84 -7.57 19.08
C LEU A 121 -2.72 -6.64 19.92
N MET A 122 -3.75 -6.02 19.34
CA MET A 122 -4.63 -5.08 20.08
C MET A 122 -5.77 -5.78 20.82
N ARG A 123 -6.12 -7.01 20.42
CA ARG A 123 -7.22 -7.79 21.01
C ARG A 123 -6.95 -8.23 22.45
N GLY A 124 -5.68 -8.36 22.83
CA GLY A 124 -5.31 -8.61 24.24
C GLY A 124 -5.74 -7.49 25.18
N LEU A 125 -5.92 -6.27 24.65
CA LEU A 125 -6.28 -5.09 25.43
C LEU A 125 -7.80 -4.80 25.45
N PHE A 126 -8.56 -5.30 24.47
CA PHE A 126 -9.99 -5.02 24.35
C PHE A 126 -10.80 -6.31 24.14
N LYS A 127 -11.74 -6.57 25.06
CA LYS A 127 -12.67 -7.70 24.96
C LYS A 127 -13.71 -7.40 23.87
N VAL A 128 -13.56 -8.01 22.70
CA VAL A 128 -14.56 -7.96 21.62
C VAL A 128 -15.87 -8.57 22.14
N VAL A 129 -16.95 -7.79 22.10
CA VAL A 129 -18.27 -8.23 22.57
C VAL A 129 -18.92 -9.08 21.47
N PRO A 130 -19.35 -10.33 21.77
CA PRO A 130 -20.05 -11.15 20.79
C PRO A 130 -21.28 -10.44 20.22
N GLY A 131 -21.42 -10.44 18.89
CA GLY A 131 -22.53 -9.80 18.19
C GLY A 131 -22.31 -8.32 17.87
N SER A 132 -21.23 -7.69 18.36
CA SER A 132 -20.87 -6.33 17.96
C SER A 132 -20.46 -6.25 16.48
N ARG A 133 -20.46 -5.05 15.89
CA ARG A 133 -20.04 -4.83 14.49
C ARG A 133 -18.60 -5.27 14.25
N GLU A 134 -17.72 -5.08 15.23
CA GLU A 134 -16.32 -5.52 15.20
C GLU A 134 -16.23 -7.05 15.12
N SER A 135 -17.01 -7.76 15.94
CA SER A 135 -17.04 -9.23 15.93
C SER A 135 -17.58 -9.80 14.60
N GLN A 136 -18.55 -9.11 13.99
CA GLN A 136 -19.10 -9.47 12.68
C GLN A 136 -18.09 -9.21 11.57
N ALA A 137 -17.37 -8.08 11.61
CA ALA A 137 -16.31 -7.77 10.66
C ALA A 137 -15.16 -8.78 10.73
N GLU A 138 -14.77 -9.19 11.94
CA GLU A 138 -13.78 -10.26 12.14
C GLU A 138 -14.23 -11.59 11.53
N ALA A 139 -15.49 -11.99 11.76
CA ALA A 139 -16.05 -13.20 11.17
C ALA A 139 -16.07 -13.14 9.63
N ALA A 140 -16.41 -11.98 9.06
CA ALA A 140 -16.38 -11.74 7.62
C ALA A 140 -14.95 -11.83 7.05
N ILE A 141 -13.96 -11.24 7.72
CA ILE A 141 -12.54 -11.35 7.33
C ILE A 141 -12.12 -12.82 7.35
N LYS A 142 -12.39 -13.56 8.44
CA LYS A 142 -12.04 -14.99 8.54
C LYS A 142 -12.68 -15.82 7.44
N SER A 143 -13.94 -15.56 7.11
CA SER A 143 -14.64 -16.25 6.04
C SER A 143 -14.05 -15.95 4.66
N LYS A 144 -13.63 -14.70 4.40
CA LYS A 144 -13.02 -14.30 3.13
C LYS A 144 -11.56 -14.75 3.01
N CYS A 145 -10.85 -14.88 4.13
CA CYS A 145 -9.40 -15.11 4.20
C CYS A 145 -9.05 -16.52 4.67
N ASP A 146 -9.75 -17.52 4.15
CA ASP A 146 -9.52 -18.93 4.43
C ASP A 146 -8.29 -19.48 3.66
N ILE A 147 -7.14 -18.82 3.71
CA ILE A 147 -5.93 -19.24 2.97
C ILE A 147 -5.15 -20.29 3.78
N THR A 148 -4.80 -21.42 3.15
CA THR A 148 -3.96 -22.46 3.76
C THR A 148 -2.47 -22.28 3.43
N ASP A 149 -1.60 -22.97 4.16
CA ASP A 149 -0.16 -23.02 3.86
C ASP A 149 0.12 -23.60 2.45
N SER A 150 -0.71 -24.53 1.98
CA SER A 150 -0.63 -25.09 0.63
C SER A 150 -0.94 -24.05 -0.45
N ASP A 151 -1.95 -23.21 -0.21
CA ASP A 151 -2.28 -22.10 -1.11
C ASP A 151 -1.12 -21.09 -1.19
N LEU A 152 -0.49 -20.80 -0.04
CA LEU A 152 0.67 -19.92 0.02
C LEU A 152 1.88 -20.50 -0.70
N ALA A 153 2.14 -21.81 -0.55
CA ALA A 153 3.20 -22.49 -1.28
C ALA A 153 2.97 -22.42 -2.79
N THR A 154 1.73 -22.62 -3.23
CA THR A 154 1.30 -22.46 -4.63
C THR A 154 1.54 -21.04 -5.14
N LEU A 155 1.07 -20.02 -4.40
CA LEU A 155 1.26 -18.61 -4.77
C LEU A 155 2.75 -18.22 -4.85
N LYS A 156 3.57 -18.67 -3.90
CA LYS A 156 5.03 -18.44 -3.91
C LYS A 156 5.69 -19.08 -5.13
N SER A 157 5.31 -20.30 -5.47
CA SER A 157 5.80 -21.00 -6.65
C SER A 157 5.42 -20.26 -7.94
N ALA A 158 4.13 -19.91 -8.08
CA ALA A 158 3.61 -19.14 -9.22
C ALA A 158 4.30 -17.77 -9.34
N SER A 159 4.51 -17.06 -8.23
CA SER A 159 5.17 -15.75 -8.20
C SER A 159 6.60 -15.82 -8.72
N ARG A 160 7.36 -16.88 -8.39
CA ARG A 160 8.70 -17.10 -8.96
C ARG A 160 8.63 -17.45 -10.44
N LYS A 161 7.71 -18.34 -10.82
CA LYS A 161 7.59 -18.85 -12.19
C LYS A 161 7.17 -17.77 -13.19
N TYR A 162 6.19 -16.94 -12.82
CA TYR A 162 5.54 -15.99 -13.72
C TYR A 162 5.93 -14.54 -13.45
N ALA A 163 6.92 -14.30 -12.58
CA ALA A 163 7.47 -12.99 -12.26
C ALA A 163 7.75 -12.13 -13.52
N SER A 164 8.42 -12.70 -14.53
CA SER A 164 8.81 -12.00 -15.76
C SER A 164 7.69 -11.86 -16.79
N VAL A 165 6.59 -12.59 -16.62
CA VAL A 165 5.44 -12.56 -17.53
C VAL A 165 4.39 -11.58 -17.04
N ASP A 166 4.20 -11.49 -15.73
CA ASP A 166 3.17 -10.64 -15.13
C ASP A 166 3.57 -9.15 -15.16
N PRO A 167 2.85 -8.30 -15.92
CA PRO A 167 3.27 -6.91 -16.15
C PRO A 167 3.26 -6.07 -14.87
N LEU A 168 2.28 -6.27 -13.99
CA LEU A 168 2.18 -5.52 -12.73
C LEU A 168 3.23 -5.97 -11.72
N SER A 169 3.64 -7.24 -11.76
CA SER A 169 4.73 -7.77 -10.94
C SER A 169 6.08 -7.26 -11.40
N GLN A 170 6.27 -7.02 -12.69
CA GLN A 170 7.48 -6.37 -13.21
C GLN A 170 7.61 -4.93 -12.68
N ILE A 171 6.53 -4.13 -12.75
CA ILE A 171 6.49 -2.77 -12.18
C ILE A 171 6.74 -2.84 -10.66
N GLY A 172 6.05 -3.77 -9.97
CA GLY A 172 6.21 -3.97 -8.54
C GLY A 172 7.62 -4.33 -8.09
N ARG A 173 8.40 -5.07 -8.90
CA ARG A 173 9.81 -5.36 -8.58
C ARG A 173 10.72 -4.16 -8.80
N LYS A 174 10.46 -3.33 -9.82
CA LYS A 174 11.25 -2.11 -10.05
C LYS A 174 11.23 -1.18 -8.83
N SER A 175 10.13 -1.16 -8.06
CA SER A 175 10.06 -0.36 -6.83
C SER A 175 11.09 -0.73 -5.77
N ASP A 176 11.51 -2.00 -5.72
CA ASP A 176 12.50 -2.45 -4.75
C ASP A 176 13.89 -1.84 -5.02
N TYR A 177 14.14 -1.42 -6.27
CA TYR A 177 15.41 -0.87 -6.74
C TYR A 177 15.36 0.64 -7.05
N ALA A 178 14.19 1.27 -7.06
CA ALA A 178 14.03 2.70 -7.32
C ALA A 178 14.45 3.56 -6.10
N LYS A 179 15.75 3.66 -5.84
CA LYS A 179 16.31 4.35 -4.66
C LYS A 179 16.57 5.84 -4.88
N THR A 180 16.77 6.27 -6.12
CA THR A 180 16.98 7.70 -6.47
C THR A 180 15.68 8.37 -6.89
N SER A 181 15.64 9.70 -6.84
CA SER A 181 14.50 10.49 -7.31
C SER A 181 14.17 10.20 -8.77
N GLU A 182 15.18 10.11 -9.64
CA GLU A 182 15.01 9.87 -11.07
C GLU A 182 14.45 8.46 -11.35
N ALA A 183 14.98 7.45 -10.64
CA ALA A 183 14.50 6.08 -10.74
C ALA A 183 13.05 5.97 -10.23
N HIS A 184 12.71 6.70 -9.17
CA HIS A 184 11.34 6.74 -8.65
C HIS A 184 10.39 7.52 -9.56
N LEU A 185 10.85 8.61 -10.20
CA LEU A 185 10.06 9.31 -11.21
C LEU A 185 9.72 8.37 -12.38
N ALA A 186 10.69 7.59 -12.86
CA ALA A 186 10.47 6.61 -13.92
C ALA A 186 9.46 5.53 -13.48
N LEU A 187 9.59 5.02 -12.25
CA LEU A 187 8.62 4.09 -11.67
C LEU A 187 7.22 4.72 -11.57
N ALA A 188 7.11 5.96 -11.09
CA ALA A 188 5.82 6.65 -10.93
C ALA A 188 5.11 6.82 -12.28
N LYS A 189 5.85 7.13 -13.36
CA LYS A 189 5.32 7.15 -14.73
C LYS A 189 4.76 5.78 -15.13
N GLU A 190 5.49 4.70 -14.87
CA GLU A 190 5.02 3.34 -15.16
C GLU A 190 3.78 2.96 -14.35
N VAL A 191 3.75 3.27 -13.05
CA VAL A 191 2.62 2.98 -12.16
C VAL A 191 1.36 3.73 -12.59
N ILE A 192 1.48 5.04 -12.87
CA ILE A 192 0.35 5.85 -13.33
C ILE A 192 -0.14 5.35 -14.70
N SER A 193 0.78 5.07 -15.63
CA SER A 193 0.44 4.55 -16.96
C SER A 193 -0.23 3.17 -16.91
N ALA A 194 0.14 2.33 -15.95
CA ALA A 194 -0.49 1.02 -15.77
C ALA A 194 -1.95 1.12 -15.28
N GLY A 195 -2.36 2.24 -14.68
CA GLY A 195 -3.75 2.51 -14.29
C GLY A 195 -4.34 1.55 -13.24
N SER A 196 -3.51 0.70 -12.62
CA SER A 196 -3.96 -0.34 -11.69
C SER A 196 -3.82 0.14 -10.24
N PRO A 197 -4.93 0.32 -9.49
CA PRO A 197 -4.87 0.94 -8.17
C PRO A 197 -4.11 0.10 -7.12
N ILE A 198 -3.89 -1.20 -7.36
CA ILE A 198 -3.07 -2.06 -6.49
C ILE A 198 -1.56 -1.75 -6.55
N LEU A 199 -1.14 -0.87 -7.46
CA LEU A 199 0.24 -0.40 -7.58
C LEU A 199 0.45 0.97 -6.93
N PHE A 200 -0.60 1.66 -6.48
CA PHE A 200 -0.45 3.02 -5.96
C PHE A 200 0.40 3.07 -4.68
N ASP A 201 0.51 1.97 -3.93
CA ASP A 201 1.48 1.87 -2.83
C ASP A 201 2.93 2.11 -3.28
N LYS A 202 3.23 1.88 -4.56
CA LYS A 202 4.55 2.10 -5.17
C LYS A 202 4.83 3.55 -5.54
N LEU A 203 3.81 4.43 -5.53
CA LEU A 203 4.00 5.86 -5.74
C LEU A 203 4.67 6.54 -4.54
N LYS A 204 4.61 5.92 -3.37
CA LYS A 204 5.23 6.44 -2.14
C LYS A 204 6.75 6.38 -2.22
N TYR A 205 7.38 7.50 -2.52
CA TYR A 205 8.81 7.68 -2.29
C TYR A 205 9.05 7.91 -0.81
N SER A 206 9.83 7.04 -0.17
CA SER A 206 10.22 7.18 1.23
C SER A 206 11.73 7.19 1.36
N ARG A 207 12.24 8.00 2.29
CA ARG A 207 13.65 7.94 2.69
C ARG A 207 13.77 7.89 4.20
N GLU A 208 14.86 7.26 4.64
CA GLU A 208 15.26 7.26 6.03
C GLU A 208 15.85 8.63 6.39
N TYR A 209 15.51 9.14 7.57
CA TYR A 209 16.14 10.30 8.18
C TYR A 209 16.49 9.99 9.64
N LYS A 210 17.48 10.71 10.19
CA LYS A 210 17.91 10.55 11.59
C LYS A 210 17.22 11.58 12.47
N LEU A 211 16.61 11.11 13.56
CA LEU A 211 16.10 11.93 14.64
C LEU A 211 17.23 12.43 15.54
N ALA A 212 16.95 13.48 16.31
CA ALA A 212 17.82 13.89 17.41
C ALA A 212 17.89 12.73 18.42
N GLY A 213 19.06 12.11 18.56
CA GLY A 213 19.27 10.87 19.33
C GLY A 213 19.69 9.66 18.50
N GLY A 214 19.85 9.80 17.18
CA GLY A 214 20.42 8.77 16.31
C GLY A 214 19.43 7.67 15.88
N GLN A 215 18.21 7.69 16.40
CA GLN A 215 17.13 6.81 15.93
C GLN A 215 16.77 7.16 14.47
N SER A 216 16.56 6.12 13.68
CA SER A 216 16.05 6.24 12.31
C SER A 216 14.54 6.37 12.30
N ASP A 217 14.03 7.22 11.42
CA ASP A 217 12.63 7.30 11.07
C ASP A 217 12.48 7.48 9.55
N TYR A 218 11.26 7.39 9.03
CA TYR A 218 10.98 7.51 7.60
C TYR A 218 10.09 8.71 7.30
N GLU A 219 10.38 9.36 6.18
CA GLU A 219 9.52 10.41 5.63
C GLU A 219 9.11 10.06 4.22
N ALA A 220 7.88 10.44 3.86
CA ALA A 220 7.32 10.24 2.53
C ALA A 220 7.25 11.56 1.77
N TYR A 221 7.55 11.54 0.48
CA TYR A 221 7.45 12.73 -0.37
C TYR A 221 6.15 12.73 -1.18
N PHE A 222 5.52 13.90 -1.28
CA PHE A 222 4.46 14.19 -2.24
C PHE A 222 4.34 15.70 -2.49
N ASP A 223 4.29 16.11 -3.76
CA ASP A 223 3.98 17.46 -4.24
C ASP A 223 4.80 18.56 -3.54
N GLY A 224 6.14 18.47 -3.66
CA GLY A 224 7.08 19.41 -3.06
C GLY A 224 7.24 19.30 -1.54
N LYS A 225 6.50 18.40 -0.88
CA LYS A 225 6.45 18.30 0.59
C LYS A 225 6.88 16.93 1.11
N TRP A 226 7.62 16.95 2.22
CA TRP A 226 7.94 15.78 3.02
C TRP A 226 6.97 15.63 4.20
N TYR A 227 6.45 14.41 4.38
CA TYR A 227 5.50 14.02 5.41
C TYR A 227 6.19 13.10 6.43
N ARG A 228 6.12 13.45 7.72
CA ARG A 228 6.78 12.76 8.85
C ARG A 228 5.79 12.42 9.96
N GLY A 229 6.07 11.39 10.75
CA GLY A 229 5.28 11.01 11.93
C GLY A 229 3.79 10.89 11.60
N GLY A 230 2.92 11.55 12.38
CA GLY A 230 1.47 11.52 12.11
C GLY A 230 1.04 12.03 10.72
N ASN A 231 1.81 12.96 10.12
CA ASN A 231 1.52 13.42 8.76
C ASN A 231 1.87 12.37 7.69
N GLU A 232 2.84 11.51 7.97
CA GLU A 232 3.20 10.38 7.10
C GLU A 232 2.07 9.34 7.08
N SER A 233 1.49 9.05 8.26
CA SER A 233 0.30 8.21 8.37
C SER A 233 -0.87 8.80 7.60
N ALA A 234 -1.07 10.13 7.68
CA ALA A 234 -2.11 10.83 6.92
C ALA A 234 -1.91 10.70 5.40
N TYR A 235 -0.66 10.82 4.93
CA TYR A 235 -0.32 10.57 3.53
C TYR A 235 -0.58 9.12 3.10
N THR A 236 -0.20 8.15 3.93
CA THR A 236 -0.44 6.74 3.65
C THR A 236 -1.94 6.43 3.55
N GLU A 237 -2.77 6.95 4.45
CA GLU A 237 -4.22 6.79 4.39
C GLU A 237 -4.83 7.52 3.18
N ALA A 238 -4.35 8.71 2.86
CA ALA A 238 -4.77 9.45 1.66
C ALA A 238 -4.49 8.67 0.37
N LEU A 239 -3.31 8.04 0.25
CA LEU A 239 -2.93 7.20 -0.87
C LEU A 239 -3.79 5.94 -0.99
N ILE A 240 -4.17 5.34 0.16
CA ILE A 240 -5.10 4.21 0.20
C ILE A 240 -6.50 4.65 -0.26
N LEU A 241 -7.01 5.78 0.23
CA LEU A 241 -8.30 6.32 -0.17
C LEU A 241 -8.34 6.70 -1.65
N ALA A 242 -7.22 7.16 -2.21
CA ALA A 242 -7.14 7.47 -3.63
C ALA A 242 -7.41 6.23 -4.50
N GLN A 243 -7.06 5.02 -4.04
CA GLN A 243 -7.33 3.77 -4.79
C GLN A 243 -8.83 3.57 -5.07
N CYS A 244 -9.71 4.07 -4.19
CA CYS A 244 -11.16 3.98 -4.36
C CYS A 244 -11.64 4.76 -5.59
N GLU A 245 -11.05 5.92 -5.86
CA GLU A 245 -11.37 6.77 -7.03
C GLU A 245 -10.94 6.13 -8.36
N PHE A 246 -10.09 5.10 -8.30
CA PHE A 246 -9.63 4.31 -9.44
C PHE A 246 -10.22 2.90 -9.44
N GLY A 247 -11.40 2.76 -8.82
CA GLY A 247 -12.24 1.58 -8.94
C GLY A 247 -11.93 0.48 -7.95
N MET A 248 -11.01 0.64 -6.98
CA MET A 248 -10.86 -0.35 -5.90
C MET A 248 -12.11 -0.38 -5.02
N ASN A 249 -12.56 -1.58 -4.62
CA ASN A 249 -13.71 -1.72 -3.72
C ASN A 249 -13.37 -1.13 -2.34
N CYS A 250 -14.08 -0.07 -1.98
CA CYS A 250 -14.00 0.62 -0.69
C CYS A 250 -15.34 0.64 0.05
N GLY A 251 -16.27 -0.24 -0.32
CA GLY A 251 -17.56 -0.42 0.34
C GLY A 251 -17.46 -1.15 1.70
N PRO A 252 -18.60 -1.50 2.30
CA PRO A 252 -18.65 -2.06 3.65
C PRO A 252 -18.00 -3.45 3.74
N ASP A 253 -18.08 -4.24 2.67
CA ASP A 253 -17.57 -5.62 2.62
C ASP A 253 -16.13 -5.73 2.12
N SER A 254 -15.45 -4.60 1.87
CA SER A 254 -14.05 -4.61 1.46
C SER A 254 -13.17 -5.06 2.63
N LEU A 255 -12.13 -5.87 2.36
CA LEU A 255 -11.20 -6.32 3.41
C LEU A 255 -10.59 -5.14 4.20
N ARG A 256 -10.34 -4.01 3.52
CA ARG A 256 -9.82 -2.80 4.17
C ARG A 256 -10.84 -2.18 5.13
N THR A 257 -12.09 -1.99 4.70
CA THR A 257 -13.16 -1.43 5.56
C THR A 257 -13.43 -2.35 6.75
N LEU A 258 -13.50 -3.66 6.49
CA LEU A 258 -13.68 -4.67 7.54
C LEU A 258 -12.54 -4.62 8.55
N ALA A 259 -11.28 -4.52 8.10
CA ALA A 259 -10.12 -4.41 8.99
C ALA A 259 -10.18 -3.16 9.88
N GLN A 260 -10.52 -1.99 9.32
CA GLN A 260 -10.69 -0.77 10.14
C GLN A 260 -11.78 -0.95 11.22
N CYS A 261 -12.86 -1.69 10.90
CA CYS A 261 -13.90 -2.02 11.87
C CYS A 261 -13.41 -3.02 12.93
N SER A 262 -12.86 -4.17 12.54
CA SER A 262 -12.43 -5.22 13.47
C SER A 262 -11.30 -4.78 14.39
N ASP A 263 -10.35 -4.01 13.86
CA ASP A 263 -9.08 -3.75 14.53
C ASP A 263 -9.12 -2.47 15.36
N LYS A 264 -9.82 -1.45 14.85
CA LYS A 264 -9.84 -0.11 15.46
C LYS A 264 -11.22 0.32 15.97
N GLY A 265 -12.25 -0.50 15.75
CA GLY A 265 -13.64 -0.12 16.05
C GLY A 265 -14.16 1.01 15.15
N TRP A 266 -13.53 1.24 13.99
CA TRP A 266 -13.92 2.27 13.02
C TRP A 266 -14.95 1.72 12.04
N CYS A 267 -16.05 1.20 12.58
CA CYS A 267 -17.08 0.52 11.80
C CYS A 267 -17.98 1.49 11.03
N ALA A 268 -17.91 1.43 9.70
CA ALA A 268 -18.61 2.35 8.80
C ALA A 268 -19.12 1.62 7.54
N ASN A 269 -19.81 2.34 6.65
CA ASN A 269 -20.32 1.77 5.39
C ASN A 269 -19.35 1.94 4.22
N SER A 270 -18.22 2.60 4.43
CA SER A 270 -17.15 2.75 3.44
C SER A 270 -15.82 3.01 4.12
N LEU A 271 -14.71 2.78 3.40
CA LEU A 271 -13.38 3.07 3.89
C LEU A 271 -13.19 4.56 4.22
N ALA A 272 -13.73 5.46 3.40
CA ALA A 272 -13.68 6.90 3.64
C ALA A 272 -14.38 7.28 4.95
N GLU A 273 -15.56 6.71 5.20
CA GLU A 273 -16.29 6.96 6.44
C GLU A 273 -15.55 6.36 7.66
N SER A 274 -14.97 5.16 7.54
CA SER A 274 -14.13 4.56 8.58
C SER A 274 -12.94 5.44 8.93
N VAL A 275 -12.20 5.94 7.93
CA VAL A 275 -11.06 6.84 8.13
C VAL A 275 -11.53 8.14 8.81
N ARG A 276 -12.66 8.72 8.39
CA ARG A 276 -13.21 9.92 9.03
C ARG A 276 -13.53 9.70 10.51
N ILE A 277 -14.18 8.58 10.86
CA ILE A 277 -14.49 8.23 12.25
C ILE A 277 -13.19 8.10 13.06
N GLY A 278 -12.21 7.39 12.52
CA GLY A 278 -10.96 7.11 13.21
C GLY A 278 -10.14 8.35 13.52
N TRP A 279 -9.84 9.12 12.48
CA TRP A 279 -9.07 10.34 12.61
C TRP A 279 -9.82 11.41 13.43
N SER A 280 -11.15 11.46 13.40
CA SER A 280 -11.91 12.40 14.26
C SER A 280 -11.78 12.07 15.75
N LYS A 281 -11.46 10.83 16.12
CA LYS A 281 -11.24 10.42 17.51
C LYS A 281 -9.80 10.62 17.95
N GLU A 282 -8.84 10.28 17.09
CA GLU A 282 -7.42 10.28 17.45
C GLU A 282 -6.77 11.64 17.23
N LEU A 283 -7.04 12.27 16.07
CA LEU A 283 -6.39 13.49 15.63
C LEU A 283 -7.32 14.35 14.74
N PRO A 284 -8.32 15.03 15.34
CA PRO A 284 -9.37 15.74 14.61
C PRO A 284 -8.84 16.73 13.56
N GLN A 285 -7.74 17.40 13.86
CA GLN A 285 -7.10 18.39 12.98
C GLN A 285 -6.54 17.80 11.68
N HIS A 286 -6.37 16.48 11.59
CA HIS A 286 -5.80 15.81 10.42
C HIS A 286 -6.85 15.20 9.50
N VAL A 287 -8.13 15.16 9.88
CA VAL A 287 -9.21 14.61 9.03
C VAL A 287 -9.23 15.32 7.68
N ASP A 288 -9.37 16.65 7.68
CA ASP A 288 -9.43 17.44 6.44
C ASP A 288 -8.13 17.36 5.64
N ALA A 289 -6.99 17.25 6.33
CA ALA A 289 -5.69 17.08 5.68
C ALA A 289 -5.60 15.76 4.89
N VAL A 290 -6.13 14.65 5.43
CA VAL A 290 -6.17 13.35 4.74
C VAL A 290 -7.01 13.44 3.46
N PHE A 291 -8.20 14.01 3.54
CA PHE A 291 -9.10 14.10 2.36
C PHE A 291 -8.60 15.11 1.33
N SER A 292 -8.06 16.25 1.76
CA SER A 292 -7.41 17.21 0.85
C SER A 292 -6.21 16.58 0.13
N LEU A 293 -5.39 15.81 0.85
CA LEU A 293 -4.25 15.11 0.29
C LEU A 293 -4.68 14.00 -0.68
N ARG A 294 -5.74 13.25 -0.37
CA ARG A 294 -6.36 12.29 -1.29
C ARG A 294 -6.73 12.97 -2.61
N ASP A 295 -7.41 14.12 -2.55
CA ASP A 295 -7.87 14.82 -3.74
C ASP A 295 -6.71 15.29 -4.62
N LYS A 296 -5.62 15.78 -4.00
CA LYS A 296 -4.38 16.13 -4.70
C LYS A 296 -3.72 14.91 -5.35
N ILE A 297 -3.63 13.78 -4.64
CA ILE A 297 -3.09 12.52 -5.19
C ILE A 297 -3.91 12.07 -6.39
N VAL A 298 -5.24 12.08 -6.28
CA VAL A 298 -6.15 11.71 -7.37
C VAL A 298 -5.98 12.64 -8.57
N ALA A 299 -5.86 13.94 -8.34
CA ALA A 299 -5.62 14.93 -9.39
C ALA A 299 -4.28 14.68 -10.11
N ALA A 300 -3.19 14.47 -9.36
CA ALA A 300 -1.87 14.18 -9.92
C ALA A 300 -1.88 12.91 -10.78
N ILE A 301 -2.48 11.82 -10.29
CA ILE A 301 -2.57 10.56 -11.06
C ILE A 301 -3.43 10.75 -12.32
N LYS A 302 -4.59 11.41 -12.23
CA LYS A 302 -5.46 11.68 -13.39
C LYS A 302 -4.77 12.58 -14.42
N ALA A 303 -3.92 13.51 -13.99
CA ALA A 303 -3.14 14.39 -14.85
C ALA A 303 -1.89 13.73 -15.45
N GLY A 304 -1.52 12.52 -15.01
CA GLY A 304 -0.25 11.90 -15.42
C GLY A 304 0.99 12.53 -14.78
N ASP A 305 0.81 13.31 -13.70
CA ASP A 305 1.88 14.04 -13.02
C ASP A 305 2.69 13.11 -12.10
N ALA A 306 3.67 12.43 -12.70
CA ALA A 306 4.61 11.59 -11.96
C ALA A 306 5.60 12.41 -11.09
N SER A 307 5.88 13.67 -11.44
CA SER A 307 6.78 14.56 -10.67
C SER A 307 6.25 14.85 -9.27
N ALA A 308 4.93 14.89 -9.09
CA ALA A 308 4.33 14.99 -7.76
C ALA A 308 4.78 13.88 -6.79
N PHE A 309 5.29 12.74 -7.28
CA PHE A 309 5.69 11.60 -6.46
C PHE A 309 7.21 11.42 -6.32
N ALA A 310 8.03 12.29 -6.91
CA ALA A 310 9.48 12.20 -6.87
C ALA A 310 10.14 13.55 -6.51
N PRO A 311 11.06 13.61 -5.53
CA PRO A 311 11.64 14.88 -5.09
C PRO A 311 12.72 15.41 -6.04
N GLY A 312 12.73 16.73 -6.27
CA GLY A 312 13.90 17.46 -6.78
C GLY A 312 14.11 17.42 -8.30
N LEU A 313 13.03 17.44 -9.09
CA LEU A 313 13.06 17.54 -10.54
C LEU A 313 12.14 18.65 -11.04
#